data_AF-A0A183BUW9-F1
#
_entry.id   AF-A0A183BUW9-F1
#
_cell.length_a   1.000
_cell.length_b   1.000
_cell.length_c   1.000
_cell.angle_alpha   90.00
_cell.angle_beta   90.00
_cell.angle_gamma   90.00
#
_symmetry.space_group_name_H-M   'P 1'
#
loop_
_entity.id
_entity.type
_entity.pdbx_description
1 polymer ?
#
loop_
_entity_poly.entity_id
_entity_poly.type
_entity_poly.pdbx_seq_one_letter_code
_entity_poly.pdbx_strand_id
1 'polypeptide(L)'
;MVRFNPLFETKELGRLSTPKGKLSLFYALELARNYQLINKGITEMKFRYLEKTDKKQREMVSDLMGNLGIDGNAKSYGVGHLGVVQEFWDKEFPSMYRIVAFDMVAGLKPVFKGKDVRKYEVCVISDNGHWDGMKSVTQFFKVKYFCVSCEVTYDWAERHRMDCKERELTNRGTKTNMLMADLKIYEIKAGKVCFRDFWMLSQNRLADLPMTLELDIPAKLYFPHKYNRNENFGIRLPHLPPFEDYGPPGMKENDYEKFEKWYSENYETEFELGEQLRIYCENDVEILMSAVLKFRKLFLGITKDMDVIKDSVTIAGIVMKVFRAKFLKESHIPIVPEGGLCMAWV
;
A
#
# COMPACT_ATOMS: atom_id res chain seq x y z
N MET A 1 1.99 9.46 5.42
CA MET A 1 2.67 10.73 5.06
C MET A 1 1.84 11.88 5.64
N VAL A 2 2.27 12.45 6.75
CA VAL A 2 1.59 13.58 7.39
C VAL A 2 1.83 14.82 6.51
N ARG A 3 0.76 15.38 5.93
CA ARG A 3 0.83 16.63 5.17
C ARG A 3 0.79 17.79 6.17
N PHE A 4 1.90 18.52 6.31
CA PHE A 4 1.91 19.79 7.03
C PHE A 4 1.56 20.90 6.04
N ASN A 5 0.50 21.65 6.35
CA ASN A 5 0.01 22.76 5.54
C ASN A 5 1.00 23.94 5.64
N PRO A 6 1.31 24.65 4.55
CA PRO A 6 2.25 25.76 4.58
C PRO A 6 1.58 27.06 5.05
N LEU A 7 2.34 27.78 5.88
CA LEU A 7 2.32 29.22 6.15
C LEU A 7 1.07 29.82 6.81
N PHE A 8 1.23 30.15 8.09
CA PHE A 8 0.76 31.40 8.70
C PHE A 8 1.91 31.96 9.53
N GLU A 9 2.05 33.28 9.63
CA GLU A 9 3.10 33.98 10.38
C GLU A 9 2.71 34.18 11.86
N THR A 10 3.47 33.61 12.80
CA THR A 10 3.55 34.00 14.22
C THR A 10 4.89 33.52 14.80
N LYS A 11 5.44 34.23 15.78
CA LYS A 11 6.87 34.18 16.16
C LYS A 11 7.37 32.92 16.91
N GLU A 12 6.56 31.88 17.12
CA GLU A 12 6.97 30.60 17.75
C GLU A 12 6.30 29.37 17.12
N LEU A 13 6.21 29.36 15.80
CA LEU A 13 5.45 28.34 15.09
C LEU A 13 6.16 26.98 15.07
N GLY A 14 5.62 26.04 15.84
CA GLY A 14 6.00 24.65 15.78
C GLY A 14 6.40 24.02 17.11
N ARG A 15 6.46 24.77 18.22
CA ARG A 15 6.84 24.26 19.56
C ARG A 15 5.61 24.00 20.44
N LEU A 16 5.70 22.98 21.28
CA LEU A 16 4.80 22.67 22.41
C LEU A 16 5.64 22.86 23.67
N SER A 17 5.55 24.05 24.27
CA SER A 17 6.31 24.38 25.47
C SER A 17 5.90 23.47 26.61
N THR A 18 6.89 23.01 27.37
CA THR A 18 6.71 22.17 28.53
C THR A 18 7.08 22.91 29.81
N PRO A 19 6.62 22.44 30.98
CA PRO A 19 7.10 22.93 32.26
C PRO A 19 8.62 22.77 32.40
N LYS A 20 9.28 23.81 32.91
CA LYS A 20 10.71 23.75 33.23
C LYS A 20 10.96 22.71 34.33
N GLY A 21 12.04 21.96 34.20
CA GLY A 21 12.49 21.00 35.19
C GLY A 21 13.03 19.72 34.58
N LYS A 22 13.48 18.82 35.45
CA LYS A 22 14.10 17.54 35.06
C LYS A 22 13.19 16.67 34.19
N LEU A 23 11.87 16.73 34.37
CA LEU A 23 10.89 15.90 33.66
C LEU A 23 10.43 16.46 32.31
N SER A 24 11.01 17.57 31.84
CA SER A 24 10.63 18.22 30.56
C SER A 24 10.58 17.24 29.38
N LEU A 25 11.46 16.24 29.36
CA LEU A 25 11.45 15.20 28.32
C LEU A 25 10.12 14.43 28.25
N PHE A 26 9.59 13.98 29.39
CA PHE A 26 8.36 13.20 29.42
C PHE A 26 7.14 14.05 29.13
N TYR A 27 7.13 15.32 29.58
CA TYR A 27 6.11 16.28 29.18
C TYR A 27 6.10 16.48 27.67
N ALA A 28 7.27 16.67 27.06
CA ALA A 28 7.41 16.86 25.62
C ALA A 28 6.87 15.67 24.84
N LEU A 29 7.22 14.44 25.24
CA LEU A 29 6.78 13.21 24.61
C LEU A 29 5.26 13.03 24.69
N GLU A 30 4.68 13.21 25.87
CA GLU A 30 3.23 13.06 26.08
C GLU A 30 2.43 14.15 25.36
N LEU A 31 2.86 15.41 25.42
CA LEU A 31 2.20 16.51 24.70
C LEU A 31 2.31 16.32 23.18
N ALA A 32 3.49 15.98 22.66
CA ALA A 32 3.67 15.73 21.24
C ALA A 32 2.86 14.51 20.77
N ARG A 33 2.76 13.44 21.57
CA ARG A 33 1.92 12.27 21.26
C ARG A 33 0.44 12.64 21.21
N ASN A 34 -0.06 13.35 22.22
CA ASN A 34 -1.46 13.79 22.27
C ASN A 34 -1.80 14.76 21.12
N TYR A 35 -0.85 15.60 20.71
CA TYR A 35 -1.02 16.49 19.57
C TYR A 35 -1.29 15.73 18.27
N GLN A 36 -0.65 14.56 18.05
CA GLN A 36 -0.90 13.71 16.86
C GLN A 36 -2.34 13.16 16.79
N LEU A 37 -3.07 13.15 17.92
CA LEU A 37 -4.43 12.63 18.06
C LEU A 37 -5.53 13.70 17.93
N ILE A 38 -5.16 14.97 17.75
CA ILE A 38 -6.13 16.04 17.50
C ILE A 38 -6.93 15.71 16.23
N ASN A 39 -8.26 15.85 16.32
CA ASN A 39 -9.24 15.53 15.27
C ASN A 39 -9.33 14.04 14.88
N LYS A 40 -8.75 13.14 15.68
CA LYS A 40 -8.79 11.68 15.46
C LYS A 40 -9.21 10.87 16.69
N GLY A 41 -9.31 11.52 17.84
CA GLY A 41 -9.65 10.93 19.14
C GLY A 41 -9.66 11.95 20.28
N ILE A 42 -8.96 13.09 20.09
CA ILE A 42 -8.96 14.21 21.03
C ILE A 42 -9.45 15.46 20.28
N THR A 43 -10.37 16.21 20.90
CA THR A 43 -10.80 17.50 20.36
C THR A 43 -9.74 18.56 20.63
N GLU A 44 -9.63 19.56 19.78
CA GLU A 44 -8.65 20.65 19.96
C GLU A 44 -8.84 21.35 21.32
N MET A 45 -10.10 21.50 21.78
CA MET A 45 -10.42 22.05 23.09
C MET A 45 -9.88 21.19 24.24
N LYS A 46 -10.01 19.85 24.15
CA LYS A 46 -9.45 18.92 25.15
C LYS A 46 -7.91 19.00 25.18
N PHE A 47 -7.28 19.12 24.01
CA PHE A 47 -5.83 19.29 23.94
C PHE A 47 -5.37 20.62 24.54
N ARG A 48 -6.01 21.74 24.20
CA ARG A 48 -5.69 23.05 24.82
C ARG A 48 -5.88 23.04 26.33
N TYR A 49 -6.88 22.33 26.84
CA TYR A 49 -7.06 22.14 28.27
C TYR A 49 -5.88 21.36 28.89
N LEU A 50 -5.42 20.30 28.24
CA LEU A 50 -4.26 19.52 28.66
C LEU A 50 -2.98 20.37 28.69
N GLU A 51 -2.73 21.12 27.61
CA GLU A 51 -1.57 22.01 27.45
C GLU A 51 -1.51 23.11 28.51
N LYS A 52 -2.66 23.55 29.04
CA LYS A 52 -2.73 24.59 30.09
C LYS A 52 -2.78 24.05 31.51
N THR A 53 -3.03 22.76 31.72
CA THR A 53 -3.28 22.20 33.05
C THR A 53 -2.08 21.41 33.55
N ASP A 54 -1.23 22.04 34.35
CA ASP A 54 -0.05 21.43 34.98
C ASP A 54 -0.37 20.13 35.72
N LYS A 55 -1.50 20.08 36.44
CA LYS A 55 -1.93 18.89 37.19
C LYS A 55 -2.11 17.68 36.26
N LYS A 56 -2.82 17.84 35.14
CA LYS A 56 -3.04 16.76 34.17
C LYS A 56 -1.76 16.35 33.46
N GLN A 57 -0.89 17.31 33.14
CA GLN A 57 0.42 17.00 32.58
C GLN A 57 1.25 16.15 33.55
N ARG A 58 1.26 16.51 34.84
CA ARG A 58 1.95 15.75 35.89
C ARG A 58 1.40 14.34 36.04
N GLU A 59 0.07 14.18 36.03
CA GLU A 59 -0.58 12.86 36.08
C GLU A 59 -0.12 11.98 34.91
N MET A 60 -0.17 12.47 33.67
CA MET A 60 0.29 11.70 32.50
C MET A 60 1.77 11.29 32.59
N VAL A 61 2.64 12.20 33.03
CA VAL A 61 4.07 11.91 33.19
C VAL A 61 4.29 10.89 34.31
N SER A 62 3.57 11.01 35.42
CA SER A 62 3.63 10.05 36.52
C SER A 62 3.22 8.65 36.06
N ASP A 63 2.12 8.54 35.30
CA ASP A 63 1.64 7.28 34.74
C ASP A 63 2.66 6.67 33.77
N LEU A 64 3.21 7.48 32.86
CA LEU A 64 4.23 7.03 31.91
C LEU A 64 5.48 6.52 32.64
N MET A 65 6.01 7.30 33.58
CA MET A 65 7.21 6.93 34.33
C MET A 65 6.99 5.70 35.21
N GLY A 66 5.83 5.60 35.86
CA GLY A 66 5.43 4.44 36.65
C GLY A 66 5.37 3.16 35.82
N ASN A 67 4.78 3.22 34.63
CA ASN A 67 4.70 2.08 33.73
C ASN A 67 6.06 1.68 33.13
N LEU A 68 6.97 2.64 32.96
CA LEU A 68 8.34 2.39 32.48
C LEU A 68 9.29 1.89 33.58
N GLY A 69 8.89 1.98 34.86
CA GLY A 69 9.77 1.68 35.99
C GLY A 69 10.96 2.63 36.10
N ILE A 70 10.86 3.86 35.57
CA ILE A 70 11.93 4.86 35.63
C ILE A 70 11.89 5.56 36.99
N ASP A 71 12.99 5.49 37.74
CA ASP A 71 13.13 6.19 39.02
C ASP A 71 13.08 7.72 38.81
N GLY A 72 12.08 8.36 39.42
CA GLY A 72 11.88 9.80 39.43
C GLY A 72 13.04 10.63 39.99
N ASN A 73 13.99 10.01 40.70
CA ASN A 73 15.06 10.69 41.43
C ASN A 73 16.30 11.03 40.59
N ALA A 74 16.36 10.64 39.31
CA ALA A 74 17.48 11.01 38.45
C ALA A 74 17.68 12.53 38.37
N LYS A 75 18.94 12.98 38.28
CA LYS A 75 19.29 14.41 38.19
C LYS A 75 18.77 15.05 36.90
N SER A 76 18.74 14.28 35.81
CA SER A 76 18.28 14.73 34.49
C SER A 76 17.87 13.55 33.61
N TYR A 77 16.96 13.79 32.67
CA TYR A 77 16.58 12.83 31.64
C TYR A 77 16.91 13.39 30.26
N GLY A 78 17.39 12.53 29.37
CA GLY A 78 17.81 12.91 28.02
C GLY A 78 17.70 11.75 27.05
N VAL A 79 18.44 11.83 25.94
CA VAL A 79 18.36 10.92 24.79
C VAL A 79 18.40 9.44 25.16
N GLY A 80 19.18 9.05 26.17
CA GLY A 80 19.28 7.65 26.63
C GLY A 80 17.94 7.02 27.08
N HIS A 81 16.96 7.85 27.48
CA HIS A 81 15.64 7.35 27.91
C HIS A 81 14.66 7.17 26.75
N LEU A 82 14.93 7.79 25.59
CA LEU A 82 14.03 7.73 24.43
C LEU A 82 13.87 6.31 23.89
N GLY A 83 14.93 5.49 23.97
CA GLY A 83 14.88 4.07 23.59
C GLY A 83 13.90 3.28 24.45
N VAL A 84 13.96 3.47 25.78
CA VAL A 84 13.07 2.80 26.74
C VAL A 84 11.61 3.21 26.50
N VAL A 85 11.37 4.51 26.27
CA VAL A 85 10.00 4.99 25.94
C VAL A 85 9.52 4.43 24.59
N GLN A 86 10.40 4.36 23.59
CA GLN A 86 10.06 3.79 22.27
C GLN A 86 9.66 2.30 22.39
N GLU A 87 10.41 1.51 23.15
CA GLU A 87 10.12 0.08 23.36
C GLU A 87 8.78 -0.12 24.09
N PHE A 88 8.51 0.69 25.11
CA PHE A 88 7.24 0.68 25.80
C PHE A 88 6.07 1.07 24.90
N TRP A 89 6.20 2.15 24.12
CA TRP A 89 5.16 2.54 23.16
C TRP A 89 4.97 1.50 22.04
N ASP A 90 6.03 0.80 21.64
CA ASP A 90 5.91 -0.29 20.67
C ASP A 90 5.12 -1.48 21.23
N LYS A 91 5.18 -1.72 22.55
CA LYS A 91 4.40 -2.74 23.25
C LYS A 91 2.94 -2.31 23.48
N GLU A 92 2.72 -1.12 24.02
CA GLU A 92 1.38 -0.60 24.36
C GLU A 92 0.59 -0.16 23.13
N PHE A 93 1.26 0.43 22.14
CA PHE A 93 0.66 0.99 20.94
C PHE A 93 1.36 0.47 19.67
N PRO A 94 1.20 -0.83 19.33
CA PRO A 94 1.93 -1.44 18.23
C PRO A 94 1.77 -0.67 16.92
N SER A 95 2.90 -0.36 16.28
CA SER A 95 2.97 0.35 14.99
C SER A 95 2.45 1.80 14.97
N MET A 96 2.14 2.41 16.13
CA MET A 96 1.51 3.73 16.19
C MET A 96 2.51 4.89 16.21
N TYR A 97 3.50 4.89 17.11
CA TYR A 97 4.33 6.07 17.38
C TYR A 97 5.81 5.81 17.18
N ARG A 98 6.47 6.67 16.39
CA ARG A 98 7.93 6.72 16.24
C ARG A 98 8.43 8.00 16.86
N ILE A 99 9.31 7.89 17.84
CA ILE A 99 9.94 9.04 18.48
C ILE A 99 11.08 9.55 17.58
N VAL A 100 11.10 10.87 17.39
CA VAL A 100 12.16 11.59 16.69
C VAL A 100 12.59 12.76 17.56
N ALA A 101 13.84 12.79 17.97
CA ALA A 101 14.36 13.86 18.81
C ALA A 101 15.39 14.68 18.06
N PHE A 102 15.28 16.00 18.20
CA PHE A 102 16.21 16.98 17.68
C PHE A 102 16.92 17.68 18.83
N ASP A 103 18.05 18.32 18.53
CA ASP A 103 18.76 19.19 19.45
C ASP A 103 19.01 20.52 18.74
N MET A 104 18.84 21.64 19.43
CA MET A 104 19.00 22.98 18.85
C MET A 104 20.39 23.20 18.25
N VAL A 105 21.42 22.54 18.78
CA VAL A 105 22.80 22.60 18.25
C VAL A 105 22.95 21.72 17.01
N ALA A 106 22.31 20.55 16.99
CA ALA A 106 22.35 19.62 15.85
C ALA A 106 21.44 20.04 14.68
N GLY A 107 20.48 20.94 14.92
CA GLY A 107 19.55 21.43 13.91
C GLY A 107 18.62 20.33 13.37
N LEU A 108 18.56 20.20 12.04
CA LEU A 108 17.68 19.25 11.34
C LEU A 108 18.16 17.79 11.38
N LYS A 109 19.32 17.51 11.96
CA LYS A 109 19.82 16.14 12.15
C LYS A 109 19.24 15.57 13.46
N PRO A 110 18.41 14.52 13.41
CA PRO A 110 17.87 13.91 14.63
C PRO A 110 18.99 13.36 15.51
N VAL A 111 18.96 13.68 16.81
CA VAL A 111 19.83 13.06 17.83
C VAL A 111 19.31 11.69 18.28
N PHE A 112 18.03 11.43 18.04
CA PHE A 112 17.43 10.10 18.19
C PHE A 112 16.34 9.90 17.14
N LYS A 113 16.28 8.68 16.60
CA LYS A 113 15.25 8.26 15.66
C LYS A 113 14.90 6.80 15.94
N GLY A 114 13.64 6.53 16.25
CA GLY A 114 13.15 5.16 16.38
C GLY A 114 13.44 4.36 15.10
N LYS A 115 13.83 3.08 15.22
CA LYS A 115 14.31 2.28 14.08
C LYS A 115 13.26 2.14 13.00
N ASP A 116 12.07 1.70 13.38
CA ASP A 116 10.99 1.43 12.46
C ASP A 116 10.14 2.68 12.17
N VAL A 117 9.60 2.73 10.95
CA VAL A 117 8.56 3.70 10.60
C VAL A 117 7.24 3.31 11.27
N ARG A 118 6.54 4.30 11.80
CA ARG A 118 5.26 4.16 12.51
C ARG A 118 4.24 5.13 11.93
N LYS A 119 2.97 4.97 12.31
CA LYS A 119 1.87 5.81 11.78
C LYS A 119 2.07 7.30 12.05
N TYR A 120 2.59 7.64 13.23
CA TYR A 120 2.80 9.01 13.69
C TYR A 120 4.24 9.21 14.15
N GLU A 121 4.81 10.35 13.77
CA GLU A 121 6.13 10.78 14.22
C GLU A 121 5.95 11.77 15.38
N VAL A 122 6.39 11.35 16.56
CA VAL A 122 6.35 12.16 17.77
C VAL A 122 7.67 12.89 17.87
N CYS A 123 7.66 14.15 17.46
CA CYS A 123 8.85 14.98 17.36
C CYS A 123 9.04 15.80 18.65
N VAL A 124 10.25 15.77 19.21
CA VAL A 124 10.67 16.56 20.38
C VAL A 124 12.00 17.25 20.10
N ILE A 125 12.28 18.36 20.77
CA ILE A 125 13.52 19.11 20.60
C ILE A 125 14.15 19.48 21.94
N SER A 126 15.47 19.32 22.06
CA SER A 126 16.23 19.76 23.23
C SER A 126 16.91 21.11 22.98
N ASP A 127 16.84 21.97 23.99
CA ASP A 127 17.54 23.26 24.07
C ASP A 127 18.25 23.32 25.42
N ASN A 128 19.57 23.16 25.43
CA ASN A 128 20.42 23.20 26.63
C ASN A 128 19.92 22.29 27.78
N GLY A 129 19.43 21.10 27.45
CA GLY A 129 18.94 20.11 28.42
C GLY A 129 17.46 20.27 28.82
N HIS A 130 16.76 21.29 28.33
CA HIS A 130 15.30 21.39 28.39
C HIS A 130 14.70 20.76 27.12
N TRP A 131 13.56 20.09 27.25
CA TRP A 131 12.90 19.41 26.12
C TRP A 131 11.52 19.97 25.87
N ASP A 132 11.17 20.17 24.60
CA ASP A 132 9.82 20.56 24.19
C ASP A 132 9.28 19.67 23.09
N GLY A 133 7.96 19.58 23.01
CA GLY A 133 7.31 18.89 21.89
C GLY A 133 7.35 19.74 20.63
N MET A 134 7.21 19.11 19.47
CA MET A 134 7.09 19.80 18.19
C MET A 134 5.72 19.52 17.56
N LYS A 135 5.05 20.59 17.12
CA LYS A 135 3.84 20.55 16.30
C LYS A 135 4.18 20.19 14.85
N SER A 136 5.25 20.78 14.32
CA SER A 136 5.73 20.57 12.96
C SER A 136 7.22 20.85 12.84
N VAL A 137 7.96 19.87 12.31
CA VAL A 137 9.41 20.00 12.04
C VAL A 137 9.67 21.03 10.95
N THR A 138 8.90 20.99 9.86
CA THR A 138 9.07 21.90 8.73
C THR A 138 8.82 23.35 9.13
N GLN A 139 7.82 23.57 9.98
CA GLN A 139 7.48 24.88 10.47
C GLN A 139 8.52 25.42 11.45
N PHE A 140 8.98 24.58 12.38
CA PHE A 140 10.00 24.96 13.36
C PHE A 140 11.33 25.34 12.71
N PHE A 141 11.81 24.50 11.78
CA PHE A 141 13.08 24.74 11.07
C PHE A 141 12.93 25.63 9.82
N LYS A 142 11.72 26.13 9.53
CA LYS A 142 11.42 26.99 8.38
C LYS A 142 11.87 26.40 7.04
N VAL A 143 11.62 25.11 6.85
CA VAL A 143 11.92 24.39 5.60
C VAL A 143 10.64 23.99 4.89
N LYS A 144 10.68 23.90 3.55
CA LYS A 144 9.51 23.58 2.73
C LYS A 144 9.01 22.16 3.00
N TYR A 145 9.91 21.18 2.87
CA TYR A 145 9.65 19.80 3.23
C TYR A 145 10.87 19.16 3.89
N PHE A 146 10.62 18.17 4.75
CA PHE A 146 11.64 17.39 5.44
C PHE A 146 11.17 15.94 5.55
N CYS A 147 12.07 14.99 5.27
CA CYS A 147 11.83 13.56 5.47
C CYS A 147 12.66 13.06 6.65
N VAL A 148 11.99 12.54 7.67
CA VAL A 148 12.64 11.99 8.88
C VAL A 148 13.48 10.76 8.56
N SER A 149 13.02 9.85 7.71
CA SER A 149 13.79 8.64 7.46
C SER A 149 15.02 8.88 6.58
N CYS A 150 14.90 9.76 5.59
CA CYS A 150 16.04 10.15 4.76
C CYS A 150 16.94 11.18 5.44
N GLU A 151 16.43 11.90 6.44
CA GLU A 151 17.10 13.01 7.14
C GLU A 151 17.52 14.13 6.18
N VAL A 152 16.68 14.43 5.18
CA VAL A 152 16.95 15.46 4.16
C VAL A 152 15.75 16.39 3.97
N THR A 153 16.04 17.62 3.59
CA THR A 153 15.07 18.58 3.06
C THR A 153 14.91 18.39 1.55
N TYR A 154 13.75 18.78 1.02
CA TYR A 154 13.51 18.71 -0.43
C TYR A 154 12.46 19.75 -0.85
N ASP A 155 12.44 20.07 -2.15
CA ASP A 155 11.56 21.11 -2.68
C ASP A 155 10.35 20.57 -3.46
N TRP A 156 10.44 19.33 -3.92
CA TRP A 156 9.42 18.66 -4.73
C TRP A 156 9.09 17.28 -4.16
N ALA A 157 7.88 17.15 -3.60
CA ALA A 157 7.47 15.97 -2.84
C ALA A 157 7.31 14.70 -3.68
N GLU A 158 6.93 14.83 -4.95
CA GLU A 158 6.75 13.70 -5.84
C GLU A 158 8.09 13.07 -6.23
N ARG A 159 9.11 13.89 -6.57
CA ARG A 159 10.49 13.40 -6.75
C ARG A 159 10.96 12.63 -5.54
N HIS A 160 10.85 13.27 -4.38
CA HIS A 160 11.40 12.70 -3.17
C HIS A 160 10.72 11.37 -2.87
N ARG A 161 9.41 11.23 -3.12
CA ARG A 161 8.68 9.96 -2.96
C ARG A 161 9.26 8.82 -3.81
N MET A 162 9.76 9.09 -5.02
CA MET A 162 10.32 8.04 -5.89
C MET A 162 11.62 7.46 -5.33
N ASP A 163 12.45 8.31 -4.71
CA ASP A 163 13.79 7.98 -4.23
C ASP A 163 13.88 7.84 -2.69
N CYS A 164 12.76 8.00 -1.98
CA CYS A 164 12.75 8.02 -0.52
C CYS A 164 13.01 6.64 0.07
N LYS A 165 13.93 6.57 1.04
CA LYS A 165 14.22 5.37 1.84
C LYS A 165 12.98 4.81 2.57
N GLU A 166 11.96 5.64 2.82
CA GLU A 166 10.67 5.19 3.37
C GLU A 166 9.85 4.34 2.41
N ARG A 167 10.10 4.37 1.10
CA ARG A 167 9.37 3.52 0.15
C ARG A 167 9.57 2.03 0.46
N GLU A 168 10.72 1.65 1.00
CA GLU A 168 10.99 0.29 1.46
C GLU A 168 10.30 -0.04 2.81
N LEU A 169 9.97 0.97 3.63
CA LEU A 169 9.55 0.81 5.03
C LEU A 169 8.07 1.16 5.31
N THR A 170 7.44 2.01 4.48
CA THR A 170 6.05 2.49 4.66
C THR A 170 4.98 1.63 3.97
N ASN A 171 5.37 0.59 3.24
CA ASN A 171 4.47 -0.49 2.80
C ASN A 171 4.06 -1.44 3.95
N ARG A 172 3.90 -0.93 5.19
CA ARG A 172 3.13 -1.63 6.25
C ARG A 172 1.63 -1.30 6.13
N GLY A 173 1.11 -1.48 4.92
CA GLY A 173 -0.31 -1.64 4.64
C GLY A 173 -0.50 -3.01 4.00
N THR A 174 -0.34 -4.05 4.82
CA THR A 174 -0.34 -5.48 4.43
C THR A 174 0.97 -5.97 3.80
N LYS A 175 1.65 -6.94 4.43
CA LYS A 175 2.80 -7.64 3.84
C LYS A 175 2.34 -8.26 2.51
N THR A 176 2.89 -7.75 1.40
CA THR A 176 2.67 -8.33 0.09
C THR A 176 3.71 -9.40 -0.17
N ASN A 177 3.26 -10.62 -0.48
CA ASN A 177 4.14 -11.65 -1.03
C ASN A 177 3.80 -11.79 -2.51
N MET A 178 4.79 -11.63 -3.38
CA MET A 178 4.61 -11.73 -4.81
C MET A 178 5.29 -12.98 -5.32
N LEU A 179 4.53 -13.85 -5.99
CA LEU A 179 5.04 -15.00 -6.72
C LEU A 179 5.24 -14.58 -8.17
N MET A 180 6.50 -14.58 -8.62
CA MET A 180 6.86 -14.29 -10.01
C MET A 180 7.70 -15.41 -10.59
N ALA A 181 7.59 -15.60 -11.91
CA ALA A 181 8.62 -16.27 -12.70
C ALA A 181 8.95 -15.35 -13.89
N ASP A 182 10.23 -14.99 -14.00
CA ASP A 182 10.71 -13.98 -14.94
C ASP A 182 9.92 -12.65 -14.83
N LEU A 183 9.32 -12.21 -15.94
CA LEU A 183 8.53 -10.98 -16.04
C LEU A 183 7.03 -11.20 -15.76
N LYS A 184 6.62 -12.41 -15.35
CA LYS A 184 5.21 -12.76 -15.13
C LYS A 184 4.88 -12.82 -13.64
N ILE A 185 3.84 -12.09 -13.25
CA ILE A 185 3.27 -12.11 -11.91
C ILE A 185 2.19 -13.21 -11.85
N TYR A 186 2.40 -14.22 -11.01
CA TYR A 186 1.45 -15.32 -10.84
C TYR A 186 0.45 -15.04 -9.72
N GLU A 187 0.93 -14.48 -8.62
CA GLU A 187 0.10 -14.16 -7.46
C GLU A 187 0.68 -12.99 -6.68
N ILE A 188 -0.19 -12.09 -6.24
CA ILE A 188 0.12 -11.09 -5.22
C ILE A 188 -0.77 -11.38 -4.01
N LYS A 189 -0.17 -11.81 -2.90
CA LYS A 189 -0.89 -11.99 -1.63
C LYS A 189 -0.76 -10.74 -0.79
N ALA A 190 -1.87 -10.05 -0.57
CA ALA A 190 -1.99 -8.95 0.37
C ALA A 190 -2.91 -9.39 1.53
N GLY A 191 -2.33 -9.98 2.57
CA GLY A 191 -3.06 -10.31 3.80
C GLY A 191 -4.03 -11.46 3.56
N LYS A 192 -5.34 -11.19 3.65
CA LYS A 192 -6.38 -12.18 3.30
C LYS A 192 -6.81 -12.13 1.82
N VAL A 193 -6.32 -11.14 1.07
CA VAL A 193 -6.66 -10.95 -0.36
C VAL A 193 -5.54 -11.53 -1.22
N CYS A 194 -5.90 -12.31 -2.23
CA CYS A 194 -4.98 -12.82 -3.24
C CYS A 194 -5.40 -12.28 -4.61
N PHE A 195 -4.50 -11.58 -5.28
CA PHE A 195 -4.64 -11.22 -6.69
C PHE A 195 -3.96 -12.29 -7.52
N ARG A 196 -4.67 -12.84 -8.49
CA ARG A 196 -4.17 -13.88 -9.40
C ARG A 196 -4.55 -13.52 -10.82
N ASP A 197 -3.71 -13.93 -11.75
CA ASP A 197 -3.96 -13.77 -13.17
C ASP A 197 -4.69 -15.01 -13.71
N PHE A 198 -5.95 -14.84 -14.12
CA PHE A 198 -6.75 -15.92 -14.70
C PHE A 198 -6.13 -16.47 -16.00
N TRP A 199 -5.32 -15.67 -16.70
CA TRP A 199 -4.56 -16.13 -17.85
C TRP A 199 -3.69 -17.36 -17.53
N MET A 200 -3.15 -17.45 -16.31
CA MET A 200 -2.34 -18.59 -15.88
C MET A 200 -3.12 -19.91 -15.78
N LEU A 201 -4.46 -19.82 -15.77
CA LEU A 201 -5.37 -20.96 -15.74
C LEU A 201 -5.98 -21.26 -17.11
N SER A 202 -6.45 -20.23 -17.83
CA SER A 202 -7.19 -20.43 -19.08
C SER A 202 -6.32 -20.37 -20.33
N GLN A 203 -5.24 -19.60 -20.35
CA GLN A 203 -4.38 -19.33 -21.52
C GLN A 203 -5.14 -18.84 -22.78
N ASN A 204 -6.29 -18.17 -22.60
CA ASN A 204 -7.13 -17.66 -23.68
C ASN A 204 -7.26 -16.13 -23.59
N ARG A 205 -7.36 -15.45 -24.75
CA ARG A 205 -7.65 -14.00 -24.77
C ARG A 205 -9.04 -13.76 -24.20
N LEU A 206 -9.25 -12.61 -23.57
CA LEU A 206 -10.55 -12.26 -23.01
C LEU A 206 -11.67 -12.33 -24.06
N ALA A 207 -11.39 -11.89 -25.29
CA ALA A 207 -12.32 -11.94 -26.43
C ALA A 207 -12.73 -13.36 -26.85
N ASP A 208 -11.87 -14.36 -26.60
CA ASP A 208 -12.11 -15.74 -27.03
C ASP A 208 -12.89 -16.54 -25.97
N LEU A 209 -12.87 -16.10 -24.69
CA LEU A 209 -13.47 -16.82 -23.57
C LEU A 209 -14.98 -17.12 -23.73
N PRO A 210 -15.83 -16.21 -24.23
CA PRO A 210 -17.24 -16.51 -24.42
C PRO A 210 -17.46 -17.73 -25.31
N MET A 211 -16.71 -17.83 -26.41
CA MET A 211 -16.78 -18.96 -27.33
C MET A 211 -16.14 -20.22 -26.72
N THR A 212 -14.94 -20.10 -26.14
CA THR A 212 -14.20 -21.24 -25.59
C THR A 212 -14.93 -21.94 -24.45
N LEU A 213 -15.69 -21.20 -23.64
CA LEU A 213 -16.38 -21.72 -22.45
C LEU A 213 -17.91 -21.82 -22.65
N GLU A 214 -18.40 -21.59 -23.87
CA GLU A 214 -19.82 -21.60 -24.22
C GLU A 214 -20.64 -20.74 -23.23
N LEU A 215 -20.25 -19.48 -23.11
CA LEU A 215 -20.91 -18.48 -22.26
C LEU A 215 -21.99 -17.77 -23.05
N ASP A 216 -23.17 -17.65 -22.45
CA ASP A 216 -24.27 -16.86 -23.00
C ASP A 216 -24.14 -15.40 -22.56
N ILE A 217 -23.12 -14.72 -23.10
CA ILE A 217 -22.83 -13.31 -22.84
C ILE A 217 -22.43 -12.59 -24.14
N PRO A 218 -22.62 -11.26 -24.24
CA PRO A 218 -22.21 -10.50 -25.41
C PRO A 218 -20.71 -10.60 -25.69
N ALA A 219 -20.36 -10.46 -26.97
CA ALA A 219 -18.97 -10.40 -27.40
C ALA A 219 -18.24 -9.18 -26.79
N LYS A 220 -16.92 -9.28 -26.69
CA LYS A 220 -16.07 -8.19 -26.21
C LYS A 220 -16.20 -6.98 -27.15
N LEU A 221 -16.40 -5.80 -26.56
CA LEU A 221 -16.51 -4.54 -27.29
C LEU A 221 -15.14 -4.07 -27.82
N TYR A 222 -15.16 -3.16 -28.79
CA TYR A 222 -13.96 -2.46 -29.28
C TYR A 222 -13.76 -1.14 -28.53
N PHE A 223 -12.51 -0.77 -28.24
CA PHE A 223 -12.20 0.46 -27.51
C PHE A 223 -11.01 1.23 -28.14
N PRO A 224 -11.11 2.56 -28.28
CA PRO A 224 -10.07 3.39 -28.87
C PRO A 224 -8.97 3.68 -27.85
N HIS A 225 -8.09 2.71 -27.63
CA HIS A 225 -7.03 2.79 -26.61
C HIS A 225 -6.13 4.02 -26.72
N LYS A 226 -5.81 4.48 -27.94
CA LYS A 226 -4.98 5.69 -28.10
C LYS A 226 -5.76 6.96 -27.79
N TYR A 227 -7.08 6.99 -28.00
CA TYR A 227 -7.94 8.14 -27.69
C TYR A 227 -8.13 8.34 -26.17
N ASN A 228 -7.83 7.32 -25.35
CA ASN A 228 -7.93 7.42 -23.89
C ASN A 228 -6.82 8.30 -23.29
N ARG A 229 -7.06 9.61 -23.32
CA ARG A 229 -6.18 10.66 -22.79
C ARG A 229 -7.01 11.60 -21.90
N ASN A 230 -6.42 12.13 -20.83
CA ASN A 230 -7.10 13.01 -19.87
C ASN A 230 -7.80 14.20 -20.54
N GLU A 231 -7.20 14.75 -21.61
CA GLU A 231 -7.70 15.88 -22.39
C GLU A 231 -9.02 15.57 -23.12
N ASN A 232 -9.30 14.29 -23.38
CA ASN A 232 -10.47 13.86 -24.16
C ASN A 232 -11.70 13.54 -23.29
N PHE A 233 -11.58 13.57 -21.96
CA PHE A 233 -12.70 13.32 -21.05
C PHE A 233 -13.68 14.50 -21.02
N GLY A 234 -14.99 14.21 -21.04
CA GLY A 234 -16.04 15.22 -21.05
C GLY A 234 -16.29 15.85 -22.43
N ILE A 235 -15.55 15.43 -23.46
CA ILE A 235 -15.80 15.79 -24.86
C ILE A 235 -16.73 14.75 -25.48
N ARG A 236 -17.79 15.25 -26.11
CA ARG A 236 -18.80 14.45 -26.82
C ARG A 236 -18.59 14.60 -28.32
N LEU A 237 -18.22 13.50 -28.97
CA LEU A 237 -18.03 13.42 -30.40
C LEU A 237 -19.33 12.96 -31.07
N PRO A 238 -19.70 13.52 -32.23
CA PRO A 238 -20.88 13.09 -32.97
C PRO A 238 -20.71 11.72 -33.64
N HIS A 239 -19.48 11.22 -33.74
CA HIS A 239 -19.10 9.96 -34.37
C HIS A 239 -18.02 9.25 -33.53
N LEU A 240 -17.69 8.01 -33.85
CA LEU A 240 -16.62 7.25 -33.20
C LEU A 240 -15.25 7.94 -33.35
N PRO A 241 -14.31 7.73 -32.42
CA PRO A 241 -12.94 8.22 -32.55
C PRO A 241 -12.24 7.69 -33.81
N PRO A 242 -11.12 8.31 -34.23
CA PRO A 242 -10.38 7.91 -35.42
C PRO A 242 -10.07 6.40 -35.43
N PHE A 243 -10.22 5.77 -36.60
CA PHE A 243 -9.98 4.33 -36.82
C PHE A 243 -8.64 3.84 -36.22
N GLU A 244 -7.59 4.64 -36.39
CA GLU A 244 -6.23 4.35 -35.90
C GLU A 244 -6.10 4.31 -34.38
N ASP A 245 -7.03 4.94 -33.64
CA ASP A 245 -6.99 4.98 -32.18
C ASP A 245 -7.39 3.63 -31.55
N TYR A 246 -7.99 2.73 -32.33
CA TYR A 246 -8.31 1.35 -31.94
C TYR A 246 -7.14 0.38 -32.12
N GLY A 247 -6.04 0.81 -32.75
CA GLY A 247 -4.85 -0.01 -32.98
C GLY A 247 -4.97 -1.13 -34.04
N PRO A 248 -5.56 -0.88 -35.23
CA PRO A 248 -5.72 -1.89 -36.28
C PRO A 248 -4.43 -2.65 -36.68
N PRO A 249 -3.23 -2.04 -36.75
CA PRO A 249 -2.00 -2.76 -37.11
C PRO A 249 -1.64 -3.92 -36.16
N GLY A 250 -2.16 -3.93 -34.93
CA GLY A 250 -1.94 -5.00 -33.96
C GLY A 250 -2.97 -6.13 -34.02
N MET A 251 -3.99 -6.02 -34.87
CA MET A 251 -5.06 -7.02 -35.00
C MET A 251 -4.64 -8.14 -35.95
N LYS A 252 -5.15 -9.35 -35.70
CA LYS A 252 -5.07 -10.46 -36.67
C LYS A 252 -6.04 -10.19 -37.80
N GLU A 253 -5.79 -10.73 -38.99
CA GLU A 253 -6.62 -10.54 -40.20
C GLU A 253 -8.13 -10.73 -39.93
N ASN A 254 -8.54 -11.87 -39.37
CA ASN A 254 -9.94 -12.13 -39.03
C ASN A 254 -10.53 -11.16 -37.98
N ASP A 255 -9.72 -10.65 -37.05
CA ASP A 255 -10.18 -9.69 -36.04
C ASP A 255 -10.27 -8.28 -36.65
N TYR A 256 -9.35 -7.95 -37.57
CA TYR A 256 -9.35 -6.71 -38.34
C TYR A 256 -10.60 -6.60 -39.20
N GLU A 257 -10.97 -7.64 -39.97
CA GLU A 257 -12.16 -7.62 -40.84
C GLU A 257 -13.44 -7.39 -40.02
N LYS A 258 -13.56 -8.06 -38.87
CA LYS A 258 -14.70 -7.86 -37.95
C LYS A 258 -14.73 -6.46 -37.38
N PHE A 259 -13.57 -5.92 -37.01
CA PHE A 259 -13.44 -4.56 -36.49
C PHE A 259 -13.77 -3.52 -37.56
N GLU A 260 -13.24 -3.65 -38.78
CA GLU A 260 -13.45 -2.73 -39.89
C GLU A 260 -14.93 -2.65 -40.28
N LYS A 261 -15.58 -3.80 -40.36
CA LYS A 261 -17.03 -3.88 -40.59
C LYS A 261 -17.81 -3.20 -39.47
N TRP A 262 -17.52 -3.55 -38.21
CA TRP A 262 -18.18 -2.93 -37.06
C TRP A 262 -17.98 -1.42 -37.02
N TYR A 263 -16.77 -0.93 -37.27
CA TYR A 263 -16.46 0.50 -37.27
C TYR A 263 -17.26 1.24 -38.33
N SER A 264 -17.32 0.69 -39.55
CA SER A 264 -18.06 1.29 -40.66
C SER A 264 -19.57 1.35 -40.37
N GLU A 265 -20.13 0.29 -39.77
CA GLU A 265 -21.55 0.22 -39.40
C GLU A 265 -21.92 1.14 -38.22
N ASN A 266 -20.97 1.47 -37.36
CA ASN A 266 -21.21 2.23 -36.13
C ASN A 266 -20.58 3.63 -36.13
N TYR A 267 -19.95 4.07 -37.24
CA TYR A 267 -19.16 5.31 -37.29
C TYR A 267 -19.96 6.53 -36.80
N GLU A 268 -21.20 6.68 -37.22
CA GLU A 268 -22.09 7.80 -36.85
C GLU A 268 -22.62 7.74 -35.40
N THR A 269 -22.14 6.79 -34.59
CA THR A 269 -22.55 6.68 -33.19
C THR A 269 -21.83 7.72 -32.35
N GLU A 270 -22.60 8.46 -31.55
CA GLU A 270 -22.08 9.43 -30.60
C GLU A 270 -21.14 8.76 -29.59
N PHE A 271 -20.02 9.44 -29.30
CA PHE A 271 -18.98 8.92 -28.42
C PHE A 271 -18.62 9.93 -27.32
N GLU A 272 -18.69 9.50 -26.06
CA GLU A 272 -18.10 10.19 -24.92
C GLU A 272 -17.17 9.21 -24.19
N LEU A 273 -15.93 9.64 -23.93
CA LEU A 273 -14.87 8.76 -23.45
C LEU A 273 -15.17 8.14 -22.08
N GLY A 274 -15.68 8.91 -21.13
CA GLY A 274 -15.96 8.43 -19.77
C GLY A 274 -17.06 7.37 -19.74
N GLU A 275 -18.15 7.59 -20.46
CA GLU A 275 -19.27 6.65 -20.60
C GLU A 275 -18.82 5.36 -21.30
N GLN A 276 -18.13 5.48 -22.43
CA GLN A 276 -17.68 4.33 -23.22
C GLN A 276 -16.60 3.51 -22.49
N LEU A 277 -15.70 4.17 -21.74
CA LEU A 277 -14.72 3.48 -20.90
C LEU A 277 -15.40 2.67 -19.80
N ARG A 278 -16.44 3.22 -19.16
CA ARG A 278 -17.22 2.49 -18.15
C ARG A 278 -17.89 1.26 -18.74
N ILE A 279 -18.60 1.41 -19.87
CA ILE A 279 -19.29 0.31 -20.56
C ILE A 279 -18.29 -0.79 -20.97
N TYR A 280 -17.17 -0.41 -21.57
CA TYR A 280 -16.10 -1.34 -21.95
C TYR A 280 -15.53 -2.10 -20.76
N CYS A 281 -15.21 -1.41 -19.66
CA CYS A 281 -14.66 -2.04 -18.47
C CYS A 281 -15.68 -2.97 -17.78
N GLU A 282 -16.97 -2.61 -17.74
CA GLU A 282 -18.03 -3.46 -17.22
C GLU A 282 -18.18 -4.74 -18.04
N ASN A 283 -18.18 -4.64 -19.38
CA ASN A 283 -18.20 -5.78 -20.29
C ASN A 283 -16.99 -6.71 -20.08
N ASP A 284 -15.79 -6.15 -19.96
CA ASP A 284 -14.56 -6.92 -19.71
C ASP A 284 -14.63 -7.70 -18.38
N VAL A 285 -15.13 -7.05 -17.32
CA VAL A 285 -15.30 -7.67 -15.99
C VAL A 285 -16.37 -8.76 -16.03
N GLU A 286 -17.48 -8.54 -16.73
CA GLU A 286 -18.56 -9.53 -16.89
C GLU A 286 -18.08 -10.79 -17.63
N ILE A 287 -17.32 -10.62 -18.72
CA ILE A 287 -16.71 -11.73 -19.46
C ILE A 287 -15.76 -12.51 -18.56
N LEU A 288 -14.85 -11.81 -17.87
CA LEU A 288 -13.87 -12.46 -17.00
C LEU A 288 -14.54 -13.21 -15.85
N MET A 289 -15.53 -12.60 -15.20
CA MET A 289 -16.25 -13.21 -14.09
C MET A 289 -17.01 -14.46 -14.53
N SER A 290 -17.75 -14.38 -15.64
CA SER A 290 -18.52 -15.50 -16.20
C SER A 290 -17.60 -16.65 -16.60
N ALA A 291 -16.46 -16.35 -17.22
CA ALA A 291 -15.45 -17.33 -17.58
C ALA A 291 -14.85 -18.03 -16.35
N VAL A 292 -14.45 -17.27 -15.33
CA VAL A 292 -13.90 -17.82 -14.08
C VAL A 292 -14.89 -18.76 -13.40
N LEU A 293 -16.16 -18.36 -13.31
CA LEU A 293 -17.22 -19.17 -12.69
C LEU A 293 -17.50 -20.45 -13.47
N LYS A 294 -17.65 -20.36 -14.80
CA LYS A 294 -17.87 -21.52 -15.67
C LYS A 294 -16.68 -22.48 -15.62
N PHE A 295 -15.45 -21.95 -15.73
CA PHE A 295 -14.23 -22.75 -15.68
C PHE A 295 -14.10 -23.50 -14.34
N ARG A 296 -14.34 -22.81 -13.21
CA ARG A 296 -14.35 -23.43 -11.89
C ARG A 296 -15.41 -24.52 -11.76
N LYS A 297 -16.63 -24.29 -12.28
CA LYS A 297 -17.73 -25.27 -12.28
C LYS A 297 -17.38 -26.52 -13.08
N LEU A 298 -16.87 -26.35 -14.30
CA LEU A 298 -16.44 -27.46 -15.16
C LEU A 298 -15.35 -28.29 -14.48
N PHE A 299 -14.34 -27.61 -13.93
CA PHE A 299 -13.21 -28.28 -13.27
C PHE A 299 -13.65 -29.08 -12.04
N LEU A 300 -14.46 -28.48 -11.15
CA LEU A 300 -15.03 -29.17 -9.99
C LEU A 300 -15.92 -30.36 -10.40
N GLY A 301 -16.64 -30.25 -11.51
CA GLY A 301 -17.43 -31.36 -12.05
C GLY A 301 -16.57 -32.58 -12.43
N ILE A 302 -15.35 -32.33 -12.93
CA ILE A 302 -14.39 -33.38 -13.33
C ILE A 302 -13.68 -33.96 -12.09
N THR A 303 -13.16 -33.11 -11.20
CA THR A 303 -12.31 -33.54 -10.08
C THR A 303 -13.10 -33.97 -8.84
N LYS A 304 -14.33 -33.46 -8.65
CA LYS A 304 -15.23 -33.62 -7.50
C LYS A 304 -14.79 -32.94 -6.19
N ASP A 305 -13.49 -32.88 -5.90
CA ASP A 305 -12.95 -32.44 -4.60
C ASP A 305 -11.83 -31.40 -4.70
N MET A 306 -11.37 -31.05 -5.91
CA MET A 306 -10.29 -30.06 -6.12
C MET A 306 -10.79 -28.81 -6.83
N ASP A 307 -10.49 -27.65 -6.26
CA ASP A 307 -10.87 -26.34 -6.74
C ASP A 307 -9.71 -25.68 -7.49
N VAL A 308 -9.90 -25.48 -8.79
CA VAL A 308 -8.88 -24.90 -9.69
C VAL A 308 -8.38 -23.52 -9.25
N ILE A 309 -9.20 -22.74 -8.55
CA ILE A 309 -8.81 -21.41 -8.07
C ILE A 309 -8.12 -21.51 -6.71
N LYS A 310 -8.44 -22.47 -5.85
CA LYS A 310 -7.81 -22.55 -4.51
C LYS A 310 -6.50 -23.32 -4.54
N ASP A 311 -6.48 -24.42 -5.28
CA ASP A 311 -5.46 -25.44 -5.14
C ASP A 311 -4.23 -25.19 -6.02
N SER A 312 -4.27 -24.25 -6.97
CA SER A 312 -3.09 -23.86 -7.76
C SER A 312 -3.20 -22.43 -8.28
N VAL A 313 -2.04 -21.86 -8.63
CA VAL A 313 -1.93 -20.58 -9.35
C VAL A 313 -1.85 -20.77 -10.88
N THR A 314 -1.54 -21.98 -11.35
CA THR A 314 -1.43 -22.31 -12.78
C THR A 314 -2.20 -23.58 -13.14
N ILE A 315 -2.61 -23.68 -14.41
CA ILE A 315 -3.27 -24.87 -14.96
C ILE A 315 -2.37 -26.11 -14.87
N ALA A 316 -1.10 -26.00 -15.23
CA ALA A 316 -0.14 -27.10 -15.12
C ALA A 316 0.00 -27.57 -13.66
N GLY A 317 0.05 -26.63 -12.71
CA GLY A 317 0.15 -26.94 -11.29
C GLY A 317 -1.04 -27.73 -10.77
N ILE A 318 -2.27 -27.36 -11.15
CA ILE A 318 -3.46 -28.10 -10.69
C ILE A 318 -3.57 -29.45 -11.39
N VAL A 319 -3.30 -29.52 -12.69
CA VAL A 319 -3.35 -30.79 -13.45
C VAL A 319 -2.36 -31.79 -12.86
N MET A 320 -1.15 -31.35 -12.50
CA MET A 320 -0.17 -32.20 -11.82
C MET A 320 -0.59 -32.64 -10.41
N LYS A 321 -1.36 -31.83 -9.69
CA LYS A 321 -1.95 -32.24 -8.39
C LYS A 321 -3.05 -33.27 -8.60
N VAL A 322 -3.92 -33.05 -9.58
CA VAL A 322 -4.98 -34.00 -9.96
C VAL A 322 -4.37 -35.34 -10.38
N PHE A 323 -3.35 -35.32 -11.24
CA PHE A 323 -2.63 -36.51 -11.65
C PHE A 323 -2.05 -37.27 -10.45
N ARG A 324 -1.30 -36.59 -9.59
CA ARG A 324 -0.68 -37.23 -8.41
C ARG A 324 -1.70 -37.79 -7.42
N ALA A 325 -2.83 -37.12 -7.21
CA ALA A 325 -3.79 -37.54 -6.20
C ALA A 325 -4.82 -38.57 -6.71
N LYS A 326 -5.10 -38.62 -8.01
CA LYS A 326 -6.17 -39.47 -8.56
C LYS A 326 -5.71 -40.54 -9.55
N PHE A 327 -4.54 -40.37 -10.17
CA PHE A 327 -4.09 -41.23 -11.29
C PHE A 327 -2.73 -41.86 -11.05
N LEU A 328 -1.87 -41.26 -10.24
CA LEU A 328 -0.56 -41.82 -9.91
C LEU A 328 -0.72 -42.97 -8.92
N LYS A 329 -0.37 -44.17 -9.36
CA LYS A 329 -0.30 -45.36 -8.51
C LYS A 329 0.92 -45.31 -7.61
N GLU A 330 0.84 -46.00 -6.48
CA GLU A 330 1.95 -46.16 -5.55
C GLU A 330 3.19 -46.70 -6.29
N SER A 331 4.37 -46.19 -5.88
CA SER A 331 5.68 -46.63 -6.36
C SER A 331 5.98 -46.51 -7.86
N HIS A 332 5.25 -45.66 -8.61
CA HIS A 332 5.45 -45.47 -10.07
C HIS A 332 6.50 -44.42 -10.45
N ILE A 333 7.02 -43.63 -9.51
CA ILE A 333 8.07 -42.64 -9.78
C ILE A 333 9.41 -43.19 -9.27
N PRO A 334 10.37 -43.50 -10.14
CA PRO A 334 11.69 -43.94 -9.70
C PRO A 334 12.41 -42.78 -9.01
N ILE A 335 12.91 -43.03 -7.79
CA ILE A 335 13.86 -42.13 -7.14
C ILE A 335 15.21 -42.39 -7.79
N VAL A 336 15.73 -41.38 -8.50
CA VAL A 336 17.08 -41.45 -9.09
C VAL A 336 18.04 -40.80 -8.10
N PRO A 337 18.92 -41.55 -7.43
CA PRO A 337 19.98 -40.98 -6.59
C PRO A 337 20.99 -40.23 -7.46
N GLU A 338 21.67 -39.23 -6.89
CA GLU A 338 22.84 -38.59 -7.53
C GLU A 338 23.92 -39.66 -7.79
N GLY A 339 23.96 -40.19 -9.01
CA GLY A 339 24.81 -41.33 -9.38
C GLY A 339 24.20 -42.32 -10.39
N GLY A 340 22.91 -42.24 -10.70
CA GLY A 340 22.33 -42.88 -11.90
C GLY A 340 21.85 -44.33 -11.78
N LEU A 341 21.68 -44.88 -10.56
CA LEU A 341 21.04 -46.20 -10.37
C LEU A 341 19.65 -46.03 -9.77
N CYS A 342 18.61 -46.27 -10.58
CA CYS A 342 17.22 -46.34 -10.11
C CYS A 342 17.07 -47.44 -9.06
N MET A 343 16.89 -47.06 -7.80
CA MET A 343 16.48 -47.96 -6.73
C MET A 343 14.96 -47.83 -6.57
N ALA A 344 14.30 -48.98 -6.54
CA ALA A 344 12.84 -49.05 -6.52
C ALA A 344 12.27 -48.97 -5.08
N TRP A 345 11.03 -48.46 -5.02
CA TRP A 345 10.01 -48.58 -3.97
C TRP A 345 10.09 -47.67 -2.72
N VAL A 346 9.12 -46.75 -2.62
CA VAL A 346 7.98 -46.88 -1.69
C VAL A 346 6.70 -46.71 -2.48
#